data_AF-A0A417R1J2-F1
#
_entry.id   AF-A0A417R1J2-F1
#
_cell.length_a   1.000
_cell.length_b   1.000
_cell.length_c   1.000
_cell.angle_alpha   90.00
_cell.angle_beta   90.00
_cell.angle_gamma   90.00
#
_symmetry.space_group_name_H-M   'P 1'
#
loop_
_entity.id
_entity.type
_entity.pdbx_description
1 polymer ?
#
loop_
_entity_poly.entity_id
_entity_poly.type
_entity_poly.pdbx_seq_one_letter_code
_entity_poly.pdbx_strand_id
1 'polypeptide(L)'
;MEKKKYETIQTIGDIPTGFGRVSLNKKKEKICGDYYTVITDTDQTVLVLSDGLGSGVKANILATLTARMLSIMIARNMDIRTAVKAVADTLPICSVRNLAYATFTVLVSEGNGICLLQYDNPDAILLRNGKSVDYHRDILMFGEKEIHQSYFQFRTGDMLILMSDGVTNAGMGKTTYGGWGREEVLKFCEQRYHKGMSAQEMASDIADAGVALNMDETDDDLTVLTLTGMKKNVVNIMVGPPADRADDRSYFTTFFEKEGMRIVCGGTTAKLVADYLGEEVAGIPGTGTEEVPAMSQIKGIDLVTEGLLTLQKVIDYYEDFSEDRLYYNRIIKKKDAAAELFRILFAEATEINFFFGNALNENYTALHIEREKKKNLALELIGALKSEGKKVKICFWCV
;
A
#
# COMPACT_ATOMS: atom_id res chain seq x y z
N MET A 1 7.93 8.63 -20.91
CA MET A 1 6.92 7.97 -20.06
C MET A 1 6.94 8.66 -18.72
N GLU A 2 5.91 9.46 -18.41
CA GLU A 2 5.71 9.90 -17.02
C GLU A 2 5.55 8.64 -16.16
N LYS A 3 6.35 8.51 -15.08
CA LYS A 3 6.09 7.48 -14.06
C LYS A 3 4.65 7.70 -13.58
N LYS A 4 3.79 6.68 -13.69
CA LYS A 4 2.43 6.72 -13.11
C LYS A 4 2.59 7.12 -11.65
N LYS A 5 2.17 8.34 -11.31
CA LYS A 5 2.17 8.83 -9.93
C LYS A 5 0.93 8.22 -9.30
N TYR A 6 1.09 7.05 -8.70
CA TYR A 6 -0.02 6.37 -8.04
C TYR A 6 -0.37 7.12 -6.76
N GLU A 7 -1.53 7.76 -6.77
CA GLU A 7 -2.07 8.42 -5.59
C GLU A 7 -2.50 7.35 -4.56
N THR A 8 -2.33 7.65 -3.28
CA THR A 8 -2.46 6.70 -2.16
C THR A 8 -3.27 7.33 -1.04
N ILE A 9 -3.87 6.52 -0.19
CA ILE A 9 -4.70 6.97 0.93
C ILE A 9 -3.92 6.74 2.22
N GLN A 10 -3.67 7.83 2.95
CA GLN A 10 -2.96 7.77 4.24
C GLN A 10 -3.91 7.85 5.43
N THR A 11 -5.08 8.47 5.25
CA THR A 11 -6.08 8.65 6.28
C THR A 11 -7.47 8.65 5.66
N ILE A 12 -8.47 8.17 6.40
CA ILE A 12 -9.89 8.44 6.16
C ILE A 12 -10.38 9.17 7.41
N GLY A 13 -10.63 10.46 7.28
CA GLY A 13 -10.81 11.35 8.43
C GLY A 13 -9.59 11.30 9.35
N ASP A 14 -9.83 10.96 10.62
CA ASP A 14 -8.79 10.87 11.65
C ASP A 14 -8.15 9.47 11.73
N ILE A 15 -8.63 8.50 10.96
CA ILE A 15 -8.17 7.12 11.02
C ILE A 15 -6.98 6.95 10.06
N PRO A 16 -5.78 6.57 10.56
CA PRO A 16 -4.68 6.15 9.69
C PRO A 16 -5.09 4.96 8.85
N THR A 17 -4.78 4.98 7.55
CA THR A 17 -5.25 3.99 6.59
C THR A 17 -4.08 3.38 5.86
N GLY A 18 -4.02 2.05 5.83
CA GLY A 18 -3.17 1.32 4.90
C GLY A 18 -3.87 1.17 3.56
N PHE A 19 -3.16 1.39 2.46
CA PHE A 19 -3.68 1.25 1.11
C PHE A 19 -2.89 0.21 0.34
N GLY A 20 -3.56 -0.86 -0.07
CA GLY A 20 -3.02 -1.94 -0.88
C GLY A 20 -3.59 -1.89 -2.28
N ARG A 21 -2.75 -2.23 -3.26
CA ARG A 21 -3.15 -2.23 -4.67
C ARG A 21 -2.49 -3.34 -5.45
N VAL A 22 -3.25 -3.98 -6.31
CA VAL A 22 -2.76 -4.86 -7.36
C VAL A 22 -3.57 -4.58 -8.61
N SER A 23 -2.91 -4.46 -9.76
CA SER A 23 -3.54 -4.28 -11.06
C SER A 23 -2.73 -5.06 -12.08
N LEU A 24 -3.34 -6.09 -12.65
CA LEU A 24 -2.72 -7.03 -13.59
C LEU A 24 -3.33 -6.82 -14.97
N ASN A 25 -2.45 -6.79 -15.97
CA ASN A 25 -2.90 -6.71 -17.35
C ASN A 25 -3.47 -8.05 -17.81
N LYS A 26 -4.52 -8.00 -18.61
CA LYS A 26 -4.94 -9.13 -19.46
C LYS A 26 -3.77 -9.67 -20.28
N LYS A 27 -3.72 -10.98 -20.46
CA LYS A 27 -2.66 -11.65 -21.23
C LYS A 27 -2.55 -11.05 -22.64
N LYS A 28 -1.31 -10.90 -23.09
CA LYS A 28 -0.92 -10.27 -24.37
C LYS A 28 -1.15 -8.76 -24.46
N GLU A 29 -1.82 -8.13 -23.49
CA GLU A 29 -1.92 -6.67 -23.40
C GLU A 29 -0.73 -6.08 -22.64
N LYS A 30 -0.30 -4.90 -23.08
CA LYS A 30 0.79 -4.15 -22.43
C LYS A 30 0.29 -3.14 -21.40
N ILE A 31 -1.02 -2.85 -21.41
CA ILE A 31 -1.65 -1.82 -20.58
C ILE A 31 -2.95 -2.40 -20.06
N CYS A 32 -3.16 -2.29 -18.74
CA CYS A 32 -4.39 -2.68 -18.09
C CYS A 32 -5.58 -1.82 -18.56
N GLY A 33 -6.68 -2.46 -18.93
CA GLY A 33 -7.98 -1.83 -19.21
C GLY A 33 -8.58 -1.12 -18.01
N ASP A 34 -8.21 -1.54 -16.79
CA ASP A 34 -8.62 -0.89 -15.55
C ASP A 34 -7.79 0.35 -15.24
N TYR A 35 -8.39 1.27 -14.49
CA TYR A 35 -7.70 2.43 -13.96
C TYR A 35 -8.30 2.89 -12.63
N TYR A 36 -7.44 3.39 -11.75
CA TYR A 36 -7.88 4.07 -10.53
C TYR A 36 -7.11 5.38 -10.28
N THR A 37 -7.73 6.28 -9.52
CA THR A 37 -7.15 7.57 -9.09
C THR A 37 -7.65 7.92 -7.70
N VAL A 38 -6.85 8.68 -6.94
CA VAL A 38 -7.17 9.11 -5.58
C VAL A 38 -6.91 10.61 -5.47
N ILE A 39 -7.97 11.39 -5.32
CA ILE A 39 -7.85 12.81 -5.01
C ILE A 39 -8.10 12.99 -3.53
N THR A 40 -7.11 13.50 -2.80
CA THR A 40 -7.24 13.90 -1.39
C THR A 40 -7.13 15.41 -1.31
N ASP A 41 -8.18 16.05 -0.82
CA ASP A 41 -8.19 17.43 -0.34
C ASP A 41 -8.28 17.43 1.20
N THR A 42 -8.19 18.61 1.82
CA THR A 42 -8.01 18.80 3.27
C THR A 42 -8.83 17.85 4.16
N ASP A 43 -10.13 17.68 3.88
CA ASP A 43 -11.06 16.84 4.66
C ASP A 43 -11.80 15.77 3.84
N GLN A 44 -11.51 15.68 2.54
CA GLN A 44 -12.21 14.80 1.61
C GLN A 44 -11.23 13.94 0.81
N THR A 45 -11.48 12.63 0.73
CA THR A 45 -10.77 11.75 -0.20
C THR A 45 -11.75 11.10 -1.15
N VAL A 46 -11.48 11.20 -2.45
CA VAL A 46 -12.24 10.58 -3.54
C VAL A 46 -11.36 9.54 -4.22
N LEU A 47 -11.67 8.26 -4.06
CA LEU A 47 -11.07 7.14 -4.78
C LEU A 47 -12.04 6.65 -5.85
N VAL A 48 -11.58 6.54 -7.09
CA VAL A 48 -12.37 5.96 -8.18
C VAL A 48 -11.60 4.78 -8.77
N LEU A 49 -12.24 3.62 -8.85
CA LEU A 49 -11.81 2.46 -9.65
C LEU A 49 -12.76 2.35 -10.84
N SER A 50 -12.24 2.22 -12.05
CA SER A 50 -13.02 2.06 -13.27
C SER A 50 -12.42 0.96 -14.13
N ASP A 51 -13.27 0.10 -14.68
CA ASP A 51 -12.89 -0.91 -15.66
C ASP A 51 -13.50 -0.55 -17.03
N GLY A 52 -12.61 -0.39 -17.98
CA GLY A 52 -12.93 0.05 -19.33
C GLY A 52 -13.39 -1.11 -20.20
N LEU A 53 -14.54 -0.94 -20.84
CA LEU A 53 -15.08 -1.95 -21.74
C LEU A 53 -14.07 -2.43 -22.81
N GLY A 54 -13.71 -3.72 -22.77
CA GLY A 54 -12.80 -4.34 -23.74
C GLY A 54 -11.46 -4.72 -23.11
N SER A 55 -10.36 -4.47 -23.82
CA SER A 55 -9.00 -4.67 -23.28
C SER A 55 -8.00 -3.70 -23.91
N GLY A 56 -6.84 -3.57 -23.28
CA GLY A 56 -5.71 -2.81 -23.82
C GLY A 56 -5.97 -1.31 -23.88
N VAL A 57 -5.41 -0.64 -24.89
CA VAL A 57 -5.38 0.84 -24.97
C VAL A 57 -6.77 1.47 -24.97
N LYS A 58 -7.75 0.88 -25.66
CA LYS A 58 -9.11 1.44 -25.76
C LYS A 58 -9.84 1.40 -24.41
N ALA A 59 -9.78 0.25 -23.74
CA ALA A 59 -10.32 0.07 -22.40
C ALA A 59 -9.67 1.06 -21.42
N ASN A 60 -8.33 1.12 -21.43
CA ASN A 60 -7.59 2.01 -20.54
C ASN A 60 -7.98 3.49 -20.71
N ILE A 61 -8.18 3.97 -21.95
CA ILE A 61 -8.62 5.35 -22.19
C ILE A 61 -10.01 5.59 -21.59
N LEU A 62 -10.95 4.67 -21.78
CA LEU A 62 -12.31 4.80 -21.23
C LEU A 62 -12.30 4.78 -19.69
N ALA A 63 -11.56 3.86 -19.08
CA ALA A 63 -11.41 3.79 -17.63
C ALA A 63 -10.75 5.06 -17.07
N THR A 64 -9.68 5.52 -17.71
CA THR A 64 -8.96 6.73 -17.30
C THR A 64 -9.85 7.97 -17.38
N LEU A 65 -10.56 8.18 -18.49
CA LEU A 65 -11.45 9.33 -18.65
C LEU A 65 -12.59 9.28 -17.63
N THR A 66 -13.23 8.12 -17.45
CA THR A 66 -14.29 7.91 -16.46
C THR A 66 -13.81 8.26 -15.06
N ALA A 67 -12.73 7.64 -14.61
CA ALA A 67 -12.21 7.83 -13.27
C ALA A 67 -11.75 9.26 -13.01
N ARG A 68 -11.07 9.90 -13.98
CA ARG A 68 -10.59 11.28 -13.84
C ARG A 68 -11.73 12.30 -13.84
N MET A 69 -12.73 12.13 -14.69
CA MET A 69 -13.89 13.02 -14.70
C MET A 69 -14.67 12.90 -13.39
N LEU A 70 -15.00 11.68 -12.96
CA LEU A 70 -15.73 11.46 -11.71
C LEU A 70 -14.96 12.00 -10.51
N SER A 71 -13.68 11.66 -10.38
CA SER A 71 -12.85 12.13 -9.25
C SER A 71 -12.79 13.66 -9.17
N ILE A 72 -12.51 14.35 -10.29
CA ILE A 72 -12.41 15.83 -10.30
C ILE A 72 -13.76 16.49 -10.01
N MET A 73 -14.85 15.99 -10.60
CA MET A 73 -16.17 16.60 -10.45
C MET A 73 -16.68 16.42 -9.02
N ILE A 74 -16.54 15.22 -8.46
CA ILE A 74 -16.98 14.90 -7.10
C ILE A 74 -16.12 15.62 -6.06
N ALA A 75 -14.79 15.67 -6.25
CA ALA A 75 -13.89 16.44 -5.37
C ALA A 75 -14.20 17.95 -5.38
N ARG A 76 -14.93 18.45 -6.39
CA ARG A 76 -15.43 19.83 -6.47
C ARG A 76 -16.86 19.98 -5.97
N ASN A 77 -17.35 19.00 -5.21
CA ASN A 77 -18.70 18.95 -4.65
C ASN A 77 -19.82 19.02 -5.71
N MET A 78 -19.54 18.52 -6.93
CA MET A 78 -20.61 18.31 -7.89
C MET A 78 -21.48 17.13 -7.47
N ASP A 79 -22.79 17.28 -7.59
CA ASP A 79 -23.73 16.19 -7.39
C ASP A 79 -23.40 14.98 -8.29
N ILE A 80 -23.48 13.78 -7.70
CA ILE A 80 -23.10 12.54 -8.37
C ILE A 80 -23.91 12.29 -9.65
N ARG A 81 -25.21 12.60 -9.67
CA ARG A 81 -26.03 12.38 -10.86
C ARG A 81 -25.56 13.27 -12.01
N THR A 82 -25.15 14.50 -11.68
CA THR A 82 -24.58 15.44 -12.65
C THR A 82 -23.20 15.00 -13.13
N ALA A 83 -22.35 14.54 -12.21
CA ALA A 83 -21.02 14.02 -12.55
C ALA A 83 -21.12 12.78 -13.45
N VAL A 84 -21.95 11.81 -13.09
CA VAL A 84 -22.24 10.64 -13.92
C VAL A 84 -22.75 11.13 -15.27
N LYS A 85 -23.82 11.93 -15.33
CA LYS A 85 -24.35 12.44 -16.61
C LYS A 85 -23.29 13.02 -17.54
N ALA A 86 -22.41 13.86 -17.01
CA ALA A 86 -21.36 14.49 -17.80
C ALA A 86 -20.39 13.46 -18.41
N VAL A 87 -20.07 12.39 -17.68
CA VAL A 87 -19.29 11.27 -18.23
C VAL A 87 -20.05 10.58 -19.36
N ALA A 88 -21.39 10.44 -19.26
CA ALA A 88 -22.22 9.79 -20.28
C ALA A 88 -22.18 10.55 -21.58
N ASP A 89 -22.37 11.85 -21.45
CA ASP A 89 -22.49 12.78 -22.57
C ASP A 89 -21.12 12.99 -23.25
N THR A 90 -20.02 12.72 -22.54
CA THR A 90 -18.65 12.92 -23.05
C THR A 90 -18.04 11.65 -23.65
N LEU A 91 -18.34 10.47 -23.11
CA LEU A 91 -17.71 9.22 -23.57
C LEU A 91 -18.38 8.66 -24.83
N PRO A 92 -17.60 8.14 -25.79
CA PRO A 92 -18.16 7.55 -27.00
C PRO A 92 -18.98 6.29 -26.68
N ILE A 93 -20.19 6.22 -27.22
CA ILE A 93 -21.04 5.03 -27.17
C ILE A 93 -20.39 3.94 -28.03
N CYS A 94 -20.18 2.74 -27.46
CA CYS A 94 -19.73 1.60 -28.25
C CYS A 94 -20.80 1.23 -29.28
N SER A 95 -20.51 1.38 -30.58
CA SER A 95 -21.46 1.11 -31.67
C SER A 95 -21.93 -0.35 -31.77
N VAL A 96 -21.20 -1.30 -31.15
CA VAL A 96 -21.53 -2.73 -31.16
C VAL A 96 -22.42 -3.12 -29.97
N ARG A 97 -22.16 -2.56 -28.79
CA ARG A 97 -22.86 -2.92 -27.54
C ARG A 97 -23.91 -1.89 -27.12
N ASN A 98 -23.99 -0.76 -27.85
CA ASN A 98 -24.84 0.39 -27.56
C ASN A 98 -24.72 0.92 -26.12
N LEU A 99 -23.61 0.60 -25.45
CA LEU A 99 -23.27 1.02 -24.11
C LEU A 99 -22.22 2.10 -24.24
N ALA A 100 -22.58 3.33 -23.87
CA ALA A 100 -21.58 4.21 -23.28
C ALA A 100 -21.24 3.62 -21.91
N TYR A 101 -19.95 3.68 -21.56
CA TYR A 101 -19.35 3.56 -20.22
C TYR A 101 -18.40 2.40 -19.95
N ALA A 102 -17.40 2.77 -19.15
CA ALA A 102 -16.66 1.92 -18.25
C ALA A 102 -17.48 1.72 -16.95
N THR A 103 -17.34 0.56 -16.31
CA THR A 103 -17.87 0.35 -14.95
C THR A 103 -17.12 1.26 -13.97
N PHE A 104 -17.68 1.50 -12.79
CA PHE A 104 -16.94 2.21 -11.75
C PHE A 104 -17.38 1.90 -10.33
N THR A 105 -16.45 2.13 -9.41
CA THR A 105 -16.69 2.27 -7.98
C THR A 105 -16.06 3.57 -7.51
N VAL A 106 -16.88 4.45 -6.93
CA VAL A 106 -16.42 5.68 -6.29
C VAL A 106 -16.57 5.54 -4.78
N LEU A 107 -15.49 5.85 -4.07
CA LEU A 107 -15.46 6.05 -2.63
C LEU A 107 -15.22 7.53 -2.38
N VAL A 108 -16.18 8.18 -1.71
CA VAL A 108 -16.02 9.53 -1.18
C VAL A 108 -15.96 9.42 0.33
N SER A 109 -14.94 10.00 0.94
CA SER A 109 -14.85 10.12 2.40
C SER A 109 -14.95 11.56 2.83
N GLU A 110 -15.74 11.79 3.89
CA GLU A 110 -15.86 13.07 4.59
C GLU A 110 -15.74 12.78 6.08
N GLY A 111 -14.62 13.18 6.67
CA GLY A 111 -14.20 12.63 7.97
C GLY A 111 -14.13 11.10 7.93
N ASN A 112 -14.71 10.42 8.92
CA ASN A 112 -14.77 8.95 8.97
C ASN A 112 -15.96 8.36 8.20
N GLY A 113 -16.84 9.20 7.66
CA GLY A 113 -17.97 8.76 6.85
C GLY A 113 -17.52 8.41 5.44
N ILE A 114 -18.00 7.28 4.92
CA ILE A 114 -17.80 6.85 3.53
C ILE A 114 -19.15 6.83 2.82
N CYS A 115 -19.20 7.45 1.66
CA CYS A 115 -20.21 7.24 0.62
C CYS A 115 -19.60 6.37 -0.49
N LEU A 116 -20.13 5.18 -0.70
CA LEU A 116 -19.81 4.33 -1.85
C LEU A 116 -20.86 4.48 -2.94
N LEU A 117 -20.41 4.57 -4.18
CA LEU A 117 -21.23 4.59 -5.38
C LEU A 117 -20.70 3.54 -6.34
N GLN A 118 -21.53 2.60 -6.76
CA GLN A 118 -21.09 1.41 -7.47
C GLN A 118 -21.98 1.17 -8.68
N TYR A 119 -21.36 1.07 -9.85
CA TYR A 119 -22.00 0.89 -11.13
C TYR A 119 -21.28 -0.21 -11.91
N ASP A 120 -21.96 -1.34 -12.13
CA ASP A 120 -21.53 -2.55 -12.85
C ASP A 120 -20.25 -3.26 -12.34
N ASN A 121 -19.41 -2.61 -11.51
CA ASN A 121 -18.33 -3.28 -10.78
C ASN A 121 -18.89 -4.18 -9.67
N PRO A 122 -18.17 -5.27 -9.30
CA PRO A 122 -18.52 -6.09 -8.17
C PRO A 122 -18.73 -5.28 -6.89
N ASP A 123 -19.72 -5.68 -6.10
CA ASP A 123 -20.02 -4.95 -4.88
C ASP A 123 -18.84 -4.98 -3.90
N ALA A 124 -18.47 -3.85 -3.29
CA ALA A 124 -17.36 -3.79 -2.35
C ALA A 124 -17.57 -4.75 -1.16
N ILE A 125 -16.47 -5.19 -0.56
CA ILE A 125 -16.49 -6.07 0.61
C ILE A 125 -15.94 -5.29 1.79
N LEU A 126 -16.74 -5.17 2.84
CA LEU A 126 -16.33 -4.58 4.11
C LEU A 126 -16.18 -5.67 5.15
N LEU A 127 -14.94 -5.92 5.58
CA LEU A 127 -14.66 -6.75 6.74
C LEU A 127 -14.49 -5.87 7.98
N ARG A 128 -15.12 -6.23 9.09
CA ARG A 128 -14.85 -5.66 10.41
C ARG A 128 -14.30 -6.75 11.31
N ASN A 129 -13.03 -6.58 11.72
CA ASN A 129 -12.32 -7.59 12.52
C ASN A 129 -12.36 -9.01 11.88
N GLY A 130 -12.25 -9.07 10.54
CA GLY A 130 -12.21 -10.33 9.79
C GLY A 130 -13.55 -10.95 9.46
N LYS A 131 -14.67 -10.28 9.75
CA LYS A 131 -16.01 -10.72 9.37
C LYS A 131 -16.69 -9.73 8.44
N SER A 132 -17.31 -10.24 7.39
CA SER A 132 -18.09 -9.44 6.47
C SER A 132 -19.24 -8.76 7.20
N VAL A 133 -19.46 -7.49 6.86
CA VAL A 133 -20.55 -6.69 7.36
C VAL A 133 -21.28 -6.11 6.16
N ASP A 134 -22.58 -6.41 6.08
CA ASP A 134 -23.45 -5.78 5.11
C ASP A 134 -23.60 -4.29 5.42
N TYR A 135 -23.67 -3.51 4.35
CA TYR A 135 -23.97 -2.09 4.39
C TYR A 135 -25.22 -1.81 3.56
N HIS A 136 -26.00 -0.81 3.97
CA HIS A 136 -27.26 -0.47 3.32
C HIS A 136 -27.00 0.07 1.90
N ARG A 137 -27.82 -0.37 0.94
CA ARG A 137 -27.72 -0.01 -0.48
C ARG A 137 -29.03 0.66 -0.90
N ASP A 138 -28.96 1.94 -1.19
CA ASP A 138 -29.97 2.68 -1.92
C ASP A 138 -29.72 2.54 -3.42
N ILE A 139 -30.78 2.46 -4.22
CA ILE A 139 -30.68 2.36 -5.68
C ILE A 139 -30.95 3.74 -6.28
N LEU A 140 -29.94 4.31 -6.93
CA LEU A 140 -30.08 5.51 -7.75
C LEU A 140 -30.28 5.11 -9.20
N MET A 141 -31.50 5.32 -9.72
CA MET A 141 -31.79 5.14 -11.14
C MET A 141 -31.21 6.30 -11.96
N PHE A 142 -30.53 5.97 -13.06
CA PHE A 142 -30.06 6.91 -14.07
C PHE A 142 -30.45 6.43 -15.47
N GLY A 143 -31.62 6.85 -15.95
CA GLY A 143 -32.26 6.22 -17.11
C GLY A 143 -32.67 4.78 -16.77
N GLU A 144 -32.19 3.81 -17.54
CA GLU A 144 -32.37 2.37 -17.28
C GLU A 144 -31.23 1.76 -16.43
N LYS A 145 -30.24 2.57 -16.04
CA LYS A 145 -29.07 2.09 -15.29
C LYS A 145 -29.27 2.23 -13.78
N GLU A 146 -28.79 1.24 -13.03
CA GLU A 146 -28.85 1.20 -11.58
C GLU A 146 -27.48 1.51 -10.98
N ILE A 147 -27.41 2.47 -10.05
CA ILE A 147 -26.20 2.77 -9.29
C ILE A 147 -26.50 2.49 -7.81
N HIS A 148 -25.72 1.61 -7.19
CA HIS A 148 -25.84 1.36 -5.76
C HIS A 148 -25.13 2.47 -5.00
N GLN A 149 -25.84 3.10 -4.06
CA GLN A 149 -25.31 4.09 -3.14
C GLN A 149 -25.36 3.56 -1.71
N SER A 150 -24.28 3.75 -0.97
CA SER A 150 -24.18 3.27 0.40
C SER A 150 -23.45 4.26 1.29
N TYR A 151 -23.94 4.41 2.51
CA TYR A 151 -23.31 5.24 3.54
C TYR A 151 -22.95 4.40 4.76
N PHE A 152 -21.71 4.50 5.22
CA PHE A 152 -21.27 3.86 6.45
C PHE A 152 -20.10 4.61 7.09
N GLN A 153 -19.79 4.26 8.34
CA GLN A 153 -18.64 4.78 9.08
C GLN A 153 -17.47 3.81 8.97
N PHE A 154 -16.32 4.32 8.52
CA PHE A 154 -15.06 3.60 8.53
C PHE A 154 -14.46 3.60 9.93
N ARG A 155 -13.85 2.48 10.34
CA ARG A 155 -13.33 2.31 11.70
C ARG A 155 -11.96 1.67 11.69
N THR A 156 -11.19 1.91 12.75
CA THR A 156 -9.98 1.12 12.99
C THR A 156 -10.33 -0.37 13.10
N GLY A 157 -9.60 -1.22 12.38
CA GLY A 157 -9.86 -2.65 12.25
C GLY A 157 -10.77 -3.04 11.08
N ASP A 158 -11.37 -2.05 10.40
CA ASP A 158 -12.12 -2.30 9.16
C ASP A 158 -11.14 -2.53 8.00
N MET A 159 -11.52 -3.41 7.08
CA MET A 159 -10.84 -3.63 5.80
C MET A 159 -11.88 -3.54 4.69
N LEU A 160 -11.73 -2.56 3.81
CA LEU A 160 -12.63 -2.31 2.68
C LEU A 160 -11.92 -2.70 1.39
N ILE A 161 -12.54 -3.57 0.62
CA ILE A 161 -11.97 -4.17 -0.59
C ILE A 161 -12.84 -3.76 -1.78
N LEU A 162 -12.23 -3.13 -2.77
CA LEU A 162 -12.81 -2.76 -4.06
C LEU A 162 -12.13 -3.59 -5.15
N MET A 163 -12.88 -4.05 -6.14
CA MET A 163 -12.34 -4.87 -7.23
C MET A 163 -13.03 -4.60 -8.56
N SER A 164 -12.34 -4.86 -9.66
CA SER A 164 -12.95 -4.98 -10.99
C SER A 164 -13.55 -6.38 -11.19
N ASP A 165 -14.33 -6.54 -12.25
CA ASP A 165 -15.00 -7.80 -12.54
C ASP A 165 -14.04 -8.93 -12.92
N GLY A 166 -12.81 -8.61 -13.37
CA GLY A 166 -11.75 -9.59 -13.62
C GLY A 166 -11.42 -10.47 -12.43
N VAL A 167 -11.64 -9.99 -11.20
CA VAL A 167 -11.57 -10.83 -9.99
C VAL A 167 -12.73 -11.81 -9.93
N THR A 168 -13.98 -11.32 -10.06
CA THR A 168 -15.17 -12.17 -9.96
C THR A 168 -15.34 -13.11 -11.14
N ASN A 169 -14.79 -12.77 -12.31
CA ASN A 169 -14.81 -13.55 -13.52
C ASN A 169 -13.62 -14.54 -13.60
N ALA A 170 -12.67 -14.48 -12.66
CA ALA A 170 -11.51 -15.36 -12.65
C ALA A 170 -11.94 -16.85 -12.65
N GLY A 171 -11.30 -17.64 -13.51
CA GLY A 171 -11.59 -19.05 -13.71
C GLY A 171 -12.75 -19.37 -14.64
N MET A 172 -13.49 -18.37 -15.14
CA MET A 172 -14.64 -18.58 -16.02
C MET A 172 -14.26 -19.34 -17.30
N GLY A 173 -14.93 -20.46 -17.54
CA GLY A 173 -14.66 -21.35 -18.68
C GLY A 173 -13.37 -22.16 -18.56
N LYS A 174 -12.66 -22.06 -17.42
CA LYS A 174 -11.46 -22.83 -17.10
C LYS A 174 -11.69 -23.69 -15.86
N THR A 175 -11.45 -23.14 -14.68
CA THR A 175 -11.57 -23.84 -13.39
C THR A 175 -13.00 -23.83 -12.85
N THR A 176 -13.82 -22.87 -13.26
CA THR A 176 -15.23 -22.79 -12.91
C THR A 176 -16.08 -22.40 -14.13
N TYR A 177 -17.37 -22.74 -14.13
CA TYR A 177 -18.25 -22.36 -15.24
C TYR A 177 -18.60 -20.86 -15.23
N GLY A 178 -18.86 -20.28 -14.05
CA GLY A 178 -19.37 -18.91 -13.87
C GLY A 178 -18.37 -17.89 -13.34
N GLY A 179 -17.07 -18.20 -13.30
CA GLY A 179 -16.07 -17.40 -12.62
C GLY A 179 -15.99 -17.68 -11.11
N TRP A 180 -15.23 -16.88 -10.39
CA TRP A 180 -15.04 -17.00 -8.94
C TRP A 180 -16.32 -16.59 -8.20
N GLY A 181 -16.94 -15.49 -8.64
CA GLY A 181 -18.14 -14.93 -8.03
C GLY A 181 -17.86 -14.18 -6.73
N ARG A 182 -18.54 -13.05 -6.53
CA ARG A 182 -18.32 -12.16 -5.37
C ARG A 182 -18.45 -12.87 -4.02
N GLU A 183 -19.45 -13.74 -3.86
CA GLU A 183 -19.70 -14.43 -2.58
C GLU A 183 -18.56 -15.39 -2.19
N GLU A 184 -17.92 -16.03 -3.17
CA GLU A 184 -16.75 -16.88 -2.89
C GLU A 184 -15.49 -16.05 -2.63
N VAL A 185 -15.34 -14.89 -3.30
CA VAL A 185 -14.29 -13.92 -2.97
C VAL A 185 -14.44 -13.45 -1.52
N LEU A 186 -15.66 -13.13 -1.08
CA LEU A 186 -15.95 -12.74 0.31
C LEU A 186 -15.54 -13.84 1.30
N LYS A 187 -15.94 -15.09 1.05
CA LYS A 187 -15.55 -16.23 1.89
C LYS A 187 -14.03 -16.41 1.93
N PHE A 188 -13.36 -16.25 0.79
CA PHE A 188 -11.90 -16.29 0.71
C PHE A 188 -11.27 -15.19 1.57
N CYS A 189 -11.76 -13.94 1.48
CA CYS A 189 -11.27 -12.82 2.28
C CYS A 189 -11.43 -13.08 3.78
N GLU A 190 -12.58 -13.61 4.22
CA GLU A 190 -12.80 -13.97 5.63
C GLU A 190 -11.87 -15.10 6.11
N GLN A 191 -11.60 -16.09 5.26
CA GLN A 191 -10.72 -17.21 5.59
C GLN A 191 -9.24 -16.81 5.64
N ARG A 192 -8.83 -15.91 4.74
CA ARG A 192 -7.44 -15.46 4.62
C ARG A 192 -7.08 -14.42 5.66
N TYR A 193 -8.05 -13.63 6.11
CA TYR A 193 -7.85 -12.58 7.10
C TYR A 193 -7.18 -13.08 8.39
N HIS A 194 -6.19 -12.33 8.86
CA HIS A 194 -5.69 -12.46 10.22
C HIS A 194 -5.44 -11.09 10.84
N LYS A 195 -5.32 -11.07 12.17
CA LYS A 195 -5.01 -9.83 12.90
C LYS A 195 -3.66 -9.29 12.45
N GLY A 196 -3.60 -7.98 12.16
CA GLY A 196 -2.38 -7.32 11.69
C GLY A 196 -2.10 -7.48 10.19
N MET A 197 -2.96 -8.17 9.45
CA MET A 197 -2.87 -8.24 7.98
C MET A 197 -2.89 -6.83 7.37
N SER A 198 -1.99 -6.61 6.42
CA SER A 198 -1.92 -5.33 5.71
C SER A 198 -2.92 -5.30 4.55
N ALA A 199 -3.29 -4.09 4.13
CA ALA A 199 -4.13 -3.91 2.95
C ALA A 199 -3.47 -4.49 1.69
N GLN A 200 -2.15 -4.37 1.57
CA GLN A 200 -1.40 -4.91 0.43
C GLN A 200 -1.40 -6.44 0.44
N GLU A 201 -1.30 -7.08 1.61
CA GLU A 201 -1.37 -8.53 1.73
C GLU A 201 -2.69 -9.07 1.18
N MET A 202 -3.83 -8.53 1.65
CA MET A 202 -5.15 -8.95 1.16
C MET A 202 -5.30 -8.72 -0.34
N ALA A 203 -4.86 -7.56 -0.85
CA ALA A 203 -4.92 -7.26 -2.28
C ALA A 203 -4.10 -8.27 -3.11
N SER A 204 -2.90 -8.60 -2.64
CA SER A 204 -2.02 -9.59 -3.29
C SER A 204 -2.57 -11.01 -3.19
N ASP A 205 -3.14 -11.41 -2.05
CA ASP A 205 -3.78 -12.73 -1.88
C ASP A 205 -4.97 -12.92 -2.82
N ILE A 206 -5.84 -11.92 -2.96
CA ILE A 206 -7.00 -11.98 -3.88
C ILE A 206 -6.51 -12.09 -5.32
N ALA A 207 -5.52 -11.28 -5.70
CA ALA A 207 -5.00 -11.29 -7.07
C ALA A 207 -4.26 -12.60 -7.40
N ASP A 208 -3.44 -13.14 -6.48
CA ASP A 208 -2.79 -14.45 -6.63
C ASP A 208 -3.82 -15.56 -6.81
N ALA A 209 -4.90 -15.55 -6.00
CA ALA A 209 -5.98 -16.52 -6.13
C ALA A 209 -6.73 -16.38 -7.48
N GLY A 210 -6.97 -15.16 -7.95
CA GLY A 210 -7.55 -14.92 -9.27
C GLY A 210 -6.68 -15.44 -10.42
N VAL A 211 -5.37 -15.21 -10.36
CA VAL A 211 -4.40 -15.75 -11.33
C VAL A 211 -4.37 -17.29 -11.30
N ALA A 212 -4.37 -17.88 -10.10
CA ALA A 212 -4.41 -19.33 -9.94
C ALA A 212 -5.70 -19.95 -10.52
N LEU A 213 -6.86 -19.31 -10.31
CA LEU A 213 -8.14 -19.73 -10.92
C LEU A 213 -8.10 -19.63 -12.45
N ASN A 214 -7.36 -18.68 -13.00
CA ASN A 214 -7.12 -18.56 -14.45
C ASN A 214 -6.04 -19.52 -14.98
N MET A 215 -5.53 -20.45 -14.17
CA MET A 215 -4.43 -21.37 -14.51
C MET A 215 -3.11 -20.65 -14.82
N ASP A 216 -2.69 -19.75 -13.92
CA ASP A 216 -1.47 -18.96 -14.01
C ASP A 216 -1.41 -18.02 -15.24
N GLU A 217 -2.58 -17.62 -15.72
CA GLU A 217 -2.76 -16.60 -16.75
C GLU A 217 -3.64 -15.44 -16.24
N THR A 218 -3.72 -14.35 -16.99
CA THR A 218 -4.66 -13.24 -16.77
C THR A 218 -5.64 -13.20 -17.94
N ASP A 219 -6.81 -13.83 -17.81
CA ASP A 219 -7.80 -13.86 -18.90
C ASP A 219 -8.55 -12.53 -19.07
N ASP A 220 -8.54 -11.71 -18.03
CA ASP A 220 -8.98 -10.33 -18.07
C ASP A 220 -8.03 -9.41 -17.32
N ASP A 221 -8.28 -8.11 -17.47
CA ASP A 221 -7.69 -7.12 -16.58
C ASP A 221 -8.24 -7.33 -15.15
N LEU A 222 -7.35 -7.33 -14.16
CA LEU A 222 -7.70 -7.67 -12.78
C LEU A 222 -7.13 -6.63 -11.84
N THR A 223 -8.00 -5.90 -11.15
CA THR A 223 -7.61 -4.87 -10.20
C THR A 223 -8.27 -5.07 -8.84
N VAL A 224 -7.47 -5.00 -7.79
CA VAL A 224 -7.91 -5.06 -6.38
C VAL A 224 -7.31 -3.87 -5.65
N LEU A 225 -8.17 -3.09 -4.98
CA LEU A 225 -7.79 -2.02 -4.09
C LEU A 225 -8.30 -2.33 -2.69
N THR A 226 -7.43 -2.27 -1.70
CA THR A 226 -7.81 -2.54 -0.31
C THR A 226 -7.44 -1.35 0.57
N LEU A 227 -8.35 -0.95 1.45
CA LEU A 227 -8.11 0.01 2.52
C LEU A 227 -8.19 -0.74 3.84
N THR A 228 -7.33 -0.43 4.80
CA THR A 228 -7.42 -0.98 6.16
C THR A 228 -7.29 0.13 7.19
N GLY A 229 -8.26 0.24 8.09
CA GLY A 229 -8.23 1.19 9.19
C GLY A 229 -7.22 0.73 10.24
N MET A 230 -6.15 1.50 10.41
CA MET A 230 -5.03 1.16 11.28
C MET A 230 -5.11 1.92 12.61
N LYS A 231 -4.40 1.40 13.61
CA LYS A 231 -4.02 2.22 14.77
C LYS A 231 -2.81 3.06 14.39
N LYS A 232 -2.70 4.25 14.98
CA LYS A 232 -1.50 5.07 14.86
C LYS A 232 -0.29 4.24 15.32
N ASN A 233 0.71 4.13 14.45
CA ASN A 233 1.94 3.41 14.70
C ASN A 233 3.12 4.26 14.23
N VAL A 234 3.75 4.95 15.18
CA VAL A 234 4.93 5.78 14.94
C VAL A 234 6.15 4.89 14.99
N VAL A 235 6.97 4.93 13.94
CA VAL A 235 8.22 4.18 13.86
C VAL A 235 9.40 5.15 13.88
N ASN A 236 10.29 4.99 14.85
CA ASN A 236 11.53 5.73 14.98
C ASN A 236 12.67 4.83 14.53
N ILE A 237 13.31 5.17 13.41
CA ILE A 237 14.44 4.41 12.86
C ILE A 237 15.73 5.22 12.97
N MET A 238 16.73 4.62 13.60
CA MET A 238 18.07 5.17 13.73
C MET A 238 19.02 4.50 12.75
N VAL A 239 19.62 5.29 11.87
CA VAL A 239 20.57 4.83 10.86
C VAL A 239 21.89 5.55 11.10
N GLY A 240 22.76 4.92 11.88
CA GLY A 240 24.06 5.48 12.28
C GLY A 240 24.06 6.38 13.53
N PRO A 241 25.22 6.46 14.21
CA PRO A 241 25.47 7.49 15.21
C PRO A 241 25.84 8.84 14.56
N PRO A 242 25.72 9.96 15.30
CA PRO A 242 26.09 11.28 14.81
C PRO A 242 27.59 11.37 14.51
N ALA A 243 27.99 12.31 13.63
CA ALA A 243 29.38 12.42 13.22
C ALA A 243 30.33 12.82 14.36
N ASP A 244 29.85 13.62 15.30
CA ASP A 244 30.57 14.01 16.51
C ASP A 244 30.07 13.22 17.72
N ARG A 245 31.00 12.59 18.45
CA ARG A 245 30.73 11.86 19.69
C ARG A 245 30.18 12.75 20.81
N ALA A 246 30.47 14.05 20.77
CA ALA A 246 29.90 15.02 21.71
C ALA A 246 28.36 15.08 21.59
N ASP A 247 27.82 14.76 20.41
CA ASP A 247 26.39 14.76 20.14
C ASP A 247 25.70 13.43 20.52
N ASP A 248 26.43 12.35 20.80
CA ASP A 248 25.87 11.01 21.07
C ASP A 248 24.76 11.07 22.14
N ARG A 249 25.01 11.78 23.24
CA ARG A 249 24.03 11.87 24.35
C ARG A 249 22.75 12.60 23.93
N SER A 250 22.85 13.71 23.19
CA SER A 250 21.67 14.50 22.79
C SER A 250 20.86 13.76 21.70
N TYR A 251 21.56 13.09 20.79
CA TYR A 251 20.99 12.25 19.75
C TYR A 251 20.18 11.09 20.34
N PHE A 252 20.78 10.30 21.23
CA PHE A 252 20.10 9.19 21.87
C PHE A 252 18.95 9.67 22.76
N THR A 253 19.14 10.73 23.53
CA THR A 253 18.06 11.30 24.36
C THR A 253 16.85 11.66 23.49
N THR A 254 17.06 12.36 22.37
CA THR A 254 15.96 12.73 21.47
C THR A 254 15.29 11.51 20.85
N PHE A 255 16.04 10.47 20.50
CA PHE A 255 15.49 9.21 19.96
C PHE A 255 14.63 8.47 20.99
N PHE A 256 15.09 8.35 22.23
CA PHE A 256 14.37 7.61 23.27
C PHE A 256 13.17 8.37 23.84
N GLU A 257 13.19 9.70 23.81
CA GLU A 257 12.05 10.56 24.15
C GLU A 257 10.89 10.43 23.14
N LYS A 258 11.13 9.96 21.91
CA LYS A 258 10.05 9.66 20.98
C LYS A 258 9.30 8.40 21.40
N GLU A 259 7.98 8.54 21.48
CA GLU A 259 7.07 7.40 21.60
C GLU A 259 6.97 6.62 20.29
N GLY A 260 6.57 5.36 20.40
CA GLY A 260 6.41 4.44 19.28
C GLY A 260 7.54 3.42 19.19
N MET A 261 7.54 2.68 18.09
CA MET A 261 8.50 1.61 17.83
C MET A 261 9.90 2.19 17.63
N ARG A 262 10.92 1.50 18.11
CA ARG A 262 12.33 1.90 18.02
C ARG A 262 13.11 0.85 17.24
N ILE A 263 13.72 1.29 16.14
CA ILE A 263 14.54 0.46 15.26
C ILE A 263 15.95 1.03 15.24
N VAL A 264 16.95 0.18 15.42
CA VAL A 264 18.36 0.55 15.30
C VAL A 264 19.00 -0.21 14.15
N CYS A 265 19.58 0.54 13.22
CA CYS A 265 20.21 0.03 12.01
C CYS A 265 21.69 0.42 12.01
N GLY A 266 22.58 -0.56 12.14
CA GLY A 266 24.02 -0.34 12.26
C GLY A 266 24.63 -1.11 13.42
N GLY A 267 25.62 -1.99 13.17
CA GLY A 267 26.34 -2.69 14.24
C GLY A 267 27.06 -1.74 15.21
N THR A 268 27.71 -0.69 14.69
CA THR A 268 28.34 0.35 15.54
C THR A 268 27.27 1.16 16.28
N THR A 269 26.17 1.51 15.62
CA THR A 269 25.02 2.20 16.25
C THR A 269 24.45 1.37 17.40
N ALA A 270 24.28 0.06 17.19
CA ALA A 270 23.73 -0.88 18.15
C ALA A 270 24.58 -0.96 19.42
N LYS A 271 25.90 -1.01 19.31
CA LYS A 271 26.81 -1.00 20.46
C LYS A 271 26.66 0.28 21.29
N LEU A 272 26.65 1.44 20.63
CA LEU A 272 26.51 2.73 21.32
C LEU A 272 25.15 2.90 21.99
N VAL A 273 24.10 2.41 21.35
CA VAL A 273 22.76 2.37 21.94
C VAL A 273 22.73 1.44 23.17
N ALA A 274 23.35 0.27 23.09
CA ALA A 274 23.44 -0.67 24.20
C ALA A 274 24.21 -0.07 25.38
N ASP A 275 25.35 0.58 25.11
CA ASP A 275 26.14 1.31 26.11
C ASP A 275 25.33 2.44 26.77
N TYR A 276 24.58 3.21 25.99
CA TYR A 276 23.71 4.29 26.49
C TYR A 276 22.59 3.75 27.41
N LEU A 277 22.04 2.58 27.09
CA LEU A 277 20.98 1.94 27.87
C LEU A 277 21.50 1.11 29.05
N GLY A 278 22.81 0.81 29.11
CA GLY A 278 23.38 -0.13 30.07
C GLY A 278 22.92 -1.58 29.82
N GLU A 279 22.68 -1.94 28.56
CA GLU A 279 22.20 -3.25 28.12
C GLU A 279 23.26 -3.92 27.21
N GLU A 280 23.09 -5.20 26.90
CA GLU A 280 23.99 -5.95 26.02
C GLU A 280 23.38 -6.18 24.63
N VAL A 281 24.25 -6.31 23.61
CA VAL A 281 23.85 -6.70 22.25
C VAL A 281 23.98 -8.21 22.11
N ALA A 282 22.87 -8.90 21.87
CA ALA A 282 22.86 -10.34 21.61
C ALA A 282 22.40 -10.63 20.18
N GLY A 283 23.16 -11.42 19.41
CA GLY A 283 22.72 -11.87 18.09
C GLY A 283 21.54 -12.85 18.19
N ILE A 284 20.62 -12.81 17.23
CA ILE A 284 19.46 -13.71 17.17
C ILE A 284 19.76 -14.85 16.16
N PRO A 285 20.02 -16.08 16.62
CA PRO A 285 20.37 -17.19 15.72
C PRO A 285 19.26 -17.50 14.70
N GLY A 286 19.65 -17.90 13.49
CA GLY A 286 18.72 -18.34 12.45
C GLY A 286 17.98 -17.21 11.70
N THR A 287 18.34 -15.95 11.95
CA THR A 287 17.74 -14.77 11.29
C THR A 287 18.58 -14.23 10.14
N GLY A 288 19.83 -14.71 10.00
CA GLY A 288 20.72 -14.32 8.91
C GLY A 288 20.54 -15.18 7.67
N THR A 289 20.85 -14.59 6.51
CA THR A 289 20.90 -15.24 5.20
C THR A 289 22.29 -15.02 4.57
N GLU A 290 22.50 -15.51 3.35
CA GLU A 290 23.74 -15.25 2.59
C GLU A 290 23.94 -13.76 2.28
N GLU A 291 22.84 -13.01 2.11
CA GLU A 291 22.88 -11.60 1.71
C GLU A 291 22.64 -10.62 2.88
N VAL A 292 21.87 -11.04 3.89
CA VAL A 292 21.44 -10.19 5.00
C VAL A 292 21.97 -10.76 6.32
N PRO A 293 22.83 -10.03 7.05
CA PRO A 293 23.33 -10.49 8.35
C PRO A 293 22.22 -10.69 9.38
N ALA A 294 22.50 -11.52 10.39
CA ALA A 294 21.55 -11.82 11.46
C ALA A 294 21.13 -10.56 12.24
N MET A 295 19.88 -10.55 12.68
CA MET A 295 19.37 -9.55 13.60
C MET A 295 20.07 -9.64 14.96
N SER A 296 20.04 -8.53 15.68
CA SER A 296 20.45 -8.48 17.09
C SER A 296 19.26 -8.11 17.97
N GLN A 297 19.43 -8.31 19.27
CA GLN A 297 18.49 -7.91 20.30
C GLN A 297 19.21 -6.99 21.29
N ILE A 298 18.55 -5.89 21.62
CA ILE A 298 18.91 -4.99 22.72
C ILE A 298 17.61 -4.75 23.48
N LYS A 299 17.63 -4.91 24.80
CA LYS A 299 16.44 -4.66 25.62
C LYS A 299 16.00 -3.20 25.51
N GLY A 300 14.73 -2.99 25.20
CA GLY A 300 14.15 -1.66 24.97
C GLY A 300 14.17 -1.19 23.50
N ILE A 301 14.68 -2.01 22.57
CA ILE A 301 14.63 -1.78 21.12
C ILE A 301 13.81 -2.88 20.45
N ASP A 302 12.93 -2.52 19.52
CA ASP A 302 12.00 -3.46 18.87
C ASP A 302 12.66 -4.24 17.73
N LEU A 303 13.60 -3.63 17.01
CA LEU A 303 14.36 -4.28 15.93
C LEU A 303 15.79 -3.72 15.85
N VAL A 304 16.79 -4.62 15.84
CA VAL A 304 18.20 -4.24 15.63
C VAL A 304 18.76 -4.99 14.42
N THR A 305 19.28 -4.25 13.45
CA THR A 305 19.80 -4.79 12.18
C THR A 305 21.23 -4.32 11.91
N GLU A 306 21.91 -4.96 10.96
CA GLU A 306 23.34 -4.69 10.68
C GLU A 306 23.58 -3.27 10.18
N GLY A 307 22.69 -2.70 9.37
CA GLY A 307 22.94 -1.41 8.75
C GLY A 307 22.86 -1.47 7.23
N LEU A 308 24.03 -1.35 6.61
CA LEU A 308 24.18 -1.07 5.18
C LEU A 308 23.60 -2.18 4.30
N LEU A 309 23.89 -3.44 4.61
CA LEU A 309 23.43 -4.58 3.81
C LEU A 309 21.92 -4.77 3.96
N THR A 310 21.38 -4.57 5.17
CA THR A 310 19.94 -4.61 5.40
C THR A 310 19.22 -3.52 4.61
N LEU A 311 19.72 -2.27 4.63
CA LEU A 311 19.11 -1.17 3.90
C LEU A 311 19.17 -1.40 2.38
N GLN A 312 20.30 -1.89 1.86
CA GLN A 312 20.42 -2.27 0.45
C GLN A 312 19.34 -3.29 0.07
N LYS A 313 19.20 -4.36 0.85
CA LYS A 313 18.22 -5.40 0.55
C LYS A 313 16.77 -4.92 0.66
N VAL A 314 16.47 -3.99 1.57
CA VAL A 314 15.14 -3.35 1.64
C VAL A 314 14.84 -2.56 0.36
N ILE A 315 15.83 -1.87 -0.22
CA ILE A 315 15.67 -1.20 -1.51
C ILE A 315 15.41 -2.21 -2.61
N ASP A 316 16.21 -3.29 -2.69
CA ASP A 316 16.00 -4.35 -3.69
C ASP A 316 14.57 -4.92 -3.60
N TYR A 317 14.08 -5.20 -2.38
CA TYR A 317 12.70 -5.64 -2.16
C TYR A 317 11.66 -4.61 -2.57
N TYR A 318 11.93 -3.31 -2.36
CA TYR A 318 11.05 -2.25 -2.79
C TYR A 318 11.01 -2.13 -4.32
N GLU A 319 12.15 -2.27 -5.01
CA GLU A 319 12.20 -2.27 -6.47
C GLU A 319 11.34 -3.39 -7.04
N ASP A 320 11.57 -4.63 -6.60
CA ASP A 320 10.77 -5.80 -6.98
C ASP A 320 9.28 -5.59 -6.69
N PHE A 321 8.93 -5.09 -5.50
CA PHE A 321 7.55 -4.78 -5.11
C PHE A 321 6.91 -3.66 -5.93
N SER A 322 7.70 -2.65 -6.31
CA SER A 322 7.21 -1.50 -7.06
C SER A 322 6.87 -1.87 -8.50
N GLU A 323 7.61 -2.82 -9.07
CA GLU A 323 7.38 -3.41 -10.39
C GLU A 323 6.25 -4.45 -10.37
N ASP A 324 6.27 -5.35 -9.39
CA ASP A 324 5.26 -6.40 -9.19
C ASP A 324 4.71 -6.39 -7.76
N ARG A 325 3.48 -5.92 -7.62
CA ARG A 325 2.80 -5.83 -6.32
C ARG A 325 2.52 -7.19 -5.69
N LEU A 326 2.49 -8.28 -6.46
CA LEU A 326 2.36 -9.64 -5.93
C LEU A 326 3.64 -10.11 -5.23
N TYR A 327 4.79 -9.50 -5.53
CA TYR A 327 6.05 -9.81 -4.86
C TYR A 327 6.00 -9.58 -3.35
N TYR A 328 5.08 -8.72 -2.88
CA TYR A 328 4.78 -8.53 -1.46
C TYR A 328 4.53 -9.86 -0.72
N ASN A 329 3.81 -10.80 -1.32
CA ASN A 329 3.50 -12.12 -0.74
C ASN A 329 4.75 -13.01 -0.58
N ARG A 330 5.83 -12.72 -1.32
CA ARG A 330 7.13 -13.40 -1.17
C ARG A 330 7.95 -12.76 -0.06
N ILE A 331 7.90 -11.43 0.07
CA ILE A 331 8.63 -10.68 1.11
C ILE A 331 8.13 -11.07 2.49
N ILE A 332 6.81 -11.04 2.73
CA ILE A 332 6.23 -11.28 4.07
C ILE A 332 6.43 -12.71 4.60
N LYS A 333 6.80 -13.67 3.74
CA LYS A 333 7.12 -15.05 4.13
C LYS A 333 8.57 -15.20 4.62
N LYS A 334 9.43 -14.23 4.30
CA LYS A 334 10.83 -14.20 4.74
C LYS A 334 10.90 -13.69 6.19
N LYS A 335 11.92 -14.15 6.91
CA LYS A 335 12.15 -13.83 8.33
C LYS A 335 13.49 -13.13 8.57
N ASP A 336 14.14 -12.68 7.51
CA ASP A 336 15.39 -11.94 7.59
C ASP A 336 15.16 -10.48 7.99
N ALA A 337 16.22 -9.81 8.43
CA ALA A 337 16.18 -8.44 8.92
C ALA A 337 15.61 -7.44 7.91
N ALA A 338 15.83 -7.65 6.61
CA ALA A 338 15.38 -6.73 5.57
C ALA A 338 13.87 -6.91 5.31
N ALA A 339 13.38 -8.15 5.28
CA ALA A 339 11.95 -8.42 5.15
C ALA A 339 11.14 -7.86 6.34
N GLU A 340 11.65 -8.03 7.56
CA GLU A 340 11.02 -7.46 8.76
C GLU A 340 11.01 -5.92 8.73
N LEU A 341 12.14 -5.30 8.36
CA LEU A 341 12.23 -3.85 8.23
C LEU A 341 11.29 -3.32 7.14
N PHE A 342 11.21 -4.00 5.99
CA PHE A 342 10.29 -3.66 4.91
C PHE A 342 8.83 -3.71 5.39
N ARG A 343 8.42 -4.81 6.05
CA ARG A 343 7.06 -4.98 6.59
C ARG A 343 6.71 -3.84 7.54
N ILE A 344 7.57 -3.55 8.50
CA ILE A 344 7.33 -2.48 9.47
C ILE A 344 7.16 -1.12 8.77
N LEU A 345 8.08 -0.75 7.88
CA LEU A 345 8.08 0.59 7.28
C LEU A 345 6.97 0.78 6.23
N PHE A 346 6.70 -0.21 5.40
CA PHE A 346 5.74 -0.09 4.30
C PHE A 346 4.32 -0.50 4.70
N ALA A 347 4.15 -1.51 5.56
CA ALA A 347 2.84 -2.04 5.91
C ALA A 347 2.28 -1.48 7.23
N GLU A 348 3.12 -1.36 8.26
CA GLU A 348 2.64 -1.05 9.62
C GLU A 348 2.81 0.40 10.04
N ALA A 349 3.83 1.09 9.55
CA ALA A 349 4.13 2.46 9.97
C ALA A 349 3.08 3.43 9.41
N THR A 350 2.55 4.30 10.28
CA THR A 350 1.70 5.43 9.90
C THR A 350 2.49 6.74 9.83
N GLU A 351 3.49 6.88 10.70
CA GLU A 351 4.46 7.97 10.70
C GLU A 351 5.85 7.40 10.91
N ILE A 352 6.86 7.94 10.23
CA ILE A 352 8.24 7.48 10.33
C ILE A 352 9.12 8.67 10.69
N ASN A 353 9.81 8.57 11.83
CA ASN A 353 10.86 9.49 12.22
C ASN A 353 12.21 8.85 11.90
N PHE A 354 12.92 9.44 10.95
CA PHE A 354 14.19 8.95 10.45
C PHE A 354 15.33 9.73 11.10
N PHE A 355 16.03 9.08 12.03
CA PHE A 355 17.20 9.60 12.72
C PHE A 355 18.43 9.15 11.92
N PHE A 356 19.10 10.10 11.27
CA PHE A 356 20.27 9.78 10.45
C PHE A 356 21.51 10.44 11.04
N GLY A 357 22.50 9.58 11.32
CA GLY A 357 23.83 9.97 11.77
C GLY A 357 24.90 9.53 10.78
N ASN A 358 25.83 10.44 10.50
CA ASN A 358 26.82 10.30 9.42
C ASN A 358 28.25 10.03 9.92
N ALA A 359 28.41 9.36 11.06
CA ALA A 359 29.72 9.04 11.61
C ALA A 359 30.58 8.14 10.73
N LEU A 360 31.91 8.34 10.81
CA LEU A 360 32.90 7.43 10.24
C LEU A 360 33.01 6.17 11.12
N ASN A 361 33.07 5.00 10.47
CA ASN A 361 33.31 3.74 11.18
C ASN A 361 34.83 3.55 11.33
N GLU A 362 35.39 3.61 12.53
CA GLU A 362 36.85 3.70 12.74
C GLU A 362 37.66 2.46 12.29
N ASN A 363 37.00 1.35 11.92
CA ASN A 363 37.64 0.04 11.71
C ASN A 363 38.11 -0.28 10.28
N TYR A 364 37.93 0.59 9.27
CA TYR A 364 38.31 0.28 7.87
C TYR A 364 38.92 1.50 7.17
N THR A 365 39.69 1.35 6.09
CA THR A 365 40.32 2.46 5.32
C THR A 365 39.59 2.79 4.00
N ALA A 366 38.54 2.03 3.63
CA ALA A 366 37.69 2.26 2.44
C ALA A 366 36.57 3.33 2.65
N LEU A 367 36.76 4.24 3.63
CA LEU A 367 35.69 4.87 4.43
C LEU A 367 34.80 5.91 3.78
N HIS A 368 35.26 6.63 2.77
CA HIS A 368 34.43 7.67 2.16
C HIS A 368 33.30 7.06 1.33
N ILE A 369 33.56 5.94 0.66
CA ILE A 369 32.62 5.28 -0.25
C ILE A 369 31.46 4.65 0.54
N GLU A 370 31.72 4.01 1.67
CA GLU A 370 30.66 3.41 2.51
C GLU A 370 29.75 4.45 3.16
N ARG A 371 30.32 5.60 3.58
CA ARG A 371 29.56 6.72 4.16
C ARG A 371 28.60 7.32 3.14
N GLU A 372 29.09 7.61 1.94
CA GLU A 372 28.26 8.13 0.85
C GLU A 372 27.21 7.09 0.43
N LYS A 373 27.58 5.82 0.30
CA LYS A 373 26.65 4.74 -0.02
C LYS A 373 25.51 4.63 1.00
N LYS A 374 25.82 4.67 2.29
CA LYS A 374 24.82 4.64 3.38
C LYS A 374 23.87 5.82 3.31
N LYS A 375 24.41 7.03 3.12
CA LYS A 375 23.59 8.25 2.97
C LYS A 375 22.66 8.15 1.76
N ASN A 376 23.18 7.69 0.63
CA ASN A 376 22.40 7.52 -0.60
C ASN A 376 21.28 6.50 -0.40
N LEU A 377 21.56 5.33 0.19
CA LEU A 377 20.56 4.32 0.50
C LEU A 377 19.47 4.82 1.46
N ALA A 378 19.86 5.58 2.49
CA ALA A 378 18.89 6.17 3.41
C ALA A 378 17.97 7.17 2.68
N LEU A 379 18.51 8.04 1.83
CA LEU A 379 17.74 8.99 1.04
C LEU A 379 16.83 8.29 0.01
N GLU A 380 17.32 7.22 -0.60
CA GLU A 380 16.56 6.39 -1.53
C GLU A 380 15.39 5.70 -0.83
N LEU A 381 15.61 5.13 0.36
CA LEU A 381 14.55 4.52 1.17
C LEU A 381 13.50 5.55 1.58
N ILE A 382 13.94 6.75 2.00
CA ILE A 382 13.02 7.85 2.31
C ILE A 382 12.21 8.24 1.06
N GLY A 383 12.85 8.26 -0.12
CA GLY A 383 12.18 8.50 -1.40
C GLY A 383 11.11 7.46 -1.69
N ALA A 384 11.45 6.17 -1.55
CA ALA A 384 10.54 5.03 -1.72
C ALA A 384 9.33 5.11 -0.78
N LEU A 385 9.57 5.37 0.50
CA LEU A 385 8.51 5.53 1.50
C LEU A 385 7.57 6.70 1.16
N LYS A 386 8.14 7.83 0.74
CA LYS A 386 7.34 9.00 0.32
C LYS A 386 6.55 8.72 -0.96
N SER A 387 7.09 7.95 -1.92
CA SER A 387 6.32 7.57 -3.12
C SER A 387 5.17 6.61 -2.82
N GLU A 388 5.24 5.86 -1.72
CA GLU A 388 4.11 5.08 -1.18
C GLU A 388 3.23 5.90 -0.20
N GLY A 389 3.46 7.22 -0.13
CA GLY A 389 2.68 8.20 0.62
C GLY A 389 3.00 8.31 2.11
N LYS A 390 3.99 7.56 2.62
CA LYS A 390 4.31 7.59 4.05
C LYS A 390 4.76 8.98 4.51
N LYS A 391 4.31 9.37 5.71
CA LYS A 391 4.74 10.60 6.38
C LYS A 391 6.10 10.38 7.02
N VAL A 392 7.16 10.80 6.33
CA VAL A 392 8.55 10.68 6.82
C VAL A 392 9.08 12.03 7.29
N LYS A 393 9.42 12.13 8.57
CA LYS A 393 10.15 13.24 9.18
C LYS A 393 11.62 12.86 9.31
N ILE A 394 12.52 13.74 8.90
CA ILE A 394 13.96 13.46 8.93
C ILE A 394 14.60 14.34 9.99
N CYS A 395 15.38 13.73 10.87
CA CYS A 395 16.22 14.40 11.84
C CYS A 395 17.68 14.08 11.49
N PHE A 396 18.33 15.00 10.78
CA PHE A 396 19.75 14.93 10.50
C PHE A 396 20.54 15.48 11.68
N TRP A 397 21.48 14.70 12.20
CA TRP A 397 22.47 15.18 13.17
C TRP A 397 23.84 15.29 12.48
N CYS A 398 24.34 16.53 12.43
CA CYS A 398 25.66 16.96 11.95
C CYS A 398 26.19 16.14 10.76
N VAL A 399 25.82 16.56 9.54
CA VAL A 399 26.19 15.93 8.26
C VAL A 399 27.66 16.11 7.92
#